data_AF-A0A372EHJ0-F1
#
_entry.id   AF-A0A372EHJ0-F1
#
_cell.length_a   1.000
_cell.length_b   1.000
_cell.length_c   1.000
_cell.angle_alpha   90.00
_cell.angle_beta   90.00
_cell.angle_gamma   90.00
#
_symmetry.space_group_name_H-M   'P 1'
#
loop_
_entity.id
_entity.type
_entity.pdbx_description
1 polymer ?
#
loop_
_entity_poly.entity_id
_entity_poly.type
_entity_poly.pdbx_seq_one_letter_code
_entity_poly.pdbx_strand_id
1 'polypeptide(L)'
;MNSRVHHCGVVVWPSLQPHWRHPMKKSIKYAAVAASLLGALAAQAQAPQATVDLGKLEFTDNCAACHGVDGKGNGPLGGLLQKSPPDLSQLAKKNGGVLPVNRMYAVIEGTAAIPSHGVRDMPVWGREYRIEEGQRLREARGLYEPAEVVRARILTLIEYISRLQTP
;
A
#
# COMPACT_ATOMS: atom_id res chain seq x y z
N MET A 1 -84.03 23.52 -8.51
CA MET A 1 -84.11 24.31 -7.27
C MET A 1 -82.89 24.01 -6.41
N ASN A 2 -81.87 24.86 -6.44
CA ASN A 2 -81.67 26.06 -5.62
C ASN A 2 -81.02 25.76 -4.25
N SER A 3 -79.72 26.04 -4.23
CA SER A 3 -78.93 26.69 -3.18
C SER A 3 -79.10 26.31 -1.70
N ARG A 4 -77.97 25.95 -1.09
CA ARG A 4 -77.52 26.68 0.09
C ARG A 4 -76.00 26.68 0.21
N VAL A 5 -75.46 27.89 0.19
CA VAL A 5 -74.05 28.25 0.34
C VAL A 5 -73.79 28.38 1.84
N HIS A 6 -72.76 27.73 2.37
CA HIS A 6 -72.25 28.01 3.71
C HIS A 6 -70.91 28.72 3.61
N HIS A 7 -70.90 29.95 4.12
CA HIS A 7 -69.78 30.86 4.13
C HIS A 7 -68.65 30.35 5.04
N CYS A 8 -67.45 30.28 4.48
CA CYS A 8 -66.21 30.02 5.20
C CYS A 8 -65.78 31.33 5.89
N GLY A 9 -65.78 31.34 7.23
CA GLY A 9 -65.31 32.47 8.04
C GLY A 9 -63.80 32.61 7.95
N VAL A 10 -63.34 33.74 7.40
CA VAL A 10 -61.93 34.13 7.38
C VAL A 10 -61.54 34.62 8.77
N VAL A 11 -60.72 33.86 9.48
CA VAL A 11 -60.04 34.30 10.70
C VAL A 11 -58.94 35.27 10.29
N VAL A 12 -59.08 36.53 10.68
CA VAL A 12 -58.09 37.60 10.45
C VAL A 12 -56.96 37.46 11.46
N TRP A 13 -55.80 36.98 11.02
CA TRP A 13 -54.56 37.02 11.79
C TRP A 13 -53.99 38.45 11.76
N PRO A 14 -53.56 39.06 12.88
CA PRO A 14 -52.88 40.33 12.84
C PRO A 14 -51.51 40.17 12.18
N SER A 15 -51.23 41.06 11.23
CA SER A 15 -49.97 41.22 10.53
C SER A 15 -48.82 41.55 11.49
N LEU A 16 -47.99 40.56 11.83
CA LEU A 16 -46.65 40.84 12.38
C LEU A 16 -45.74 41.32 11.25
N GLN A 17 -45.39 42.60 11.27
CA GLN A 17 -44.35 43.12 10.39
C GLN A 17 -42.95 42.75 10.94
N PRO A 18 -42.04 42.20 10.13
CA PRO A 18 -40.68 41.90 10.57
C PRO A 18 -39.85 43.19 10.57
N HIS A 19 -39.64 43.79 11.72
CA HIS A 19 -38.69 44.89 11.90
C HIS A 19 -37.33 44.33 12.34
N TRP A 20 -36.63 43.66 11.42
CA TRP A 20 -35.25 43.24 11.66
C TRP A 20 -34.32 43.89 10.64
N ARG A 21 -33.95 45.16 10.89
CA ARG A 21 -32.81 45.80 10.23
C ARG A 21 -31.58 45.52 11.09
N HIS A 22 -30.74 44.58 10.66
CA HIS A 22 -29.36 44.50 11.12
C HIS A 22 -28.43 45.02 10.02
N PRO A 23 -27.66 46.09 10.25
CA PRO A 23 -26.60 46.45 9.33
C PRO A 23 -25.48 45.41 9.45
N MET A 24 -25.41 44.49 8.48
CA MET A 24 -24.24 43.67 8.18
C MET A 24 -23.07 44.55 7.74
N LYS A 25 -22.39 45.26 8.66
CA LYS A 25 -21.24 46.08 8.31
C LYS A 25 -20.25 46.15 9.46
N LYS A 26 -19.51 45.05 9.73
CA LYS A 26 -18.21 45.10 10.45
C LYS A 26 -17.42 43.78 10.56
N SER A 27 -17.80 42.69 9.88
CA SER A 27 -17.09 41.39 10.03
C SER A 27 -16.28 40.93 8.80
N ILE A 28 -16.23 41.73 7.74
CA ILE A 28 -15.64 41.30 6.44
C ILE A 28 -14.11 41.26 6.46
N LYS A 29 -13.44 42.03 7.32
CA LYS A 29 -11.96 42.16 7.30
C LYS A 29 -11.23 40.88 7.71
N TYR A 30 -11.84 40.05 8.55
CA TYR A 30 -11.21 38.83 9.07
C TYR A 30 -11.62 37.57 8.28
N ALA A 31 -12.73 37.61 7.55
CA ALA A 31 -13.20 36.50 6.72
C ALA A 31 -12.24 36.20 5.56
N ALA A 32 -11.64 37.24 4.96
CA ALA A 32 -10.65 37.06 3.91
C ALA A 32 -9.34 36.42 4.42
N VAL A 33 -8.87 36.81 5.61
CA VAL A 33 -7.65 36.24 6.22
C VAL A 33 -7.86 34.78 6.63
N ALA A 34 -9.02 34.47 7.22
CA ALA A 34 -9.37 33.09 7.58
C ALA A 34 -9.51 32.19 6.33
N ALA A 35 -10.13 32.68 5.25
CA ALA A 35 -10.25 31.94 3.99
C ALA A 35 -8.89 31.68 3.32
N SER A 36 -7.97 32.65 3.36
CA SER A 36 -6.60 32.49 2.83
C SER A 36 -5.78 31.46 3.62
N LEU A 37 -5.94 31.42 4.95
CA LEU A 37 -5.27 30.43 5.79
C LEU A 37 -5.82 29.01 5.56
N LEU A 38 -7.14 28.86 5.43
CA LEU A 38 -7.78 27.58 5.11
C LEU A 38 -7.40 27.06 3.71
N GLY A 39 -7.29 27.94 2.71
CA GLY A 39 -6.85 27.56 1.36
C GLY A 39 -5.39 27.10 1.30
N ALA A 40 -4.51 27.72 2.10
CA ALA A 40 -3.10 27.34 2.18
C ALA A 40 -2.90 25.95 2.84
N LEU A 41 -3.69 25.61 3.87
CA LEU A 41 -3.66 24.28 4.49
C LEU A 41 -4.15 23.17 3.55
N ALA A 42 -5.15 23.45 2.70
CA ALA A 42 -5.67 22.47 1.75
C ALA A 42 -4.67 22.15 0.61
N ALA A 43 -3.81 23.10 0.24
CA ALA A 43 -2.82 22.93 -0.83
C ALA A 43 -1.63 22.03 -0.43
N GLN A 44 -1.38 21.84 0.86
CA GLN A 44 -0.26 21.04 1.37
C GLN A 44 -0.55 19.53 1.41
N ALA A 45 -1.81 19.11 1.27
CA ALA A 45 -2.22 17.70 1.30
C ALA A 45 -2.01 16.95 -0.02
N GLN A 46 -1.67 17.66 -1.11
CA GLN A 46 -1.61 17.09 -2.48
C GLN A 46 -0.20 16.84 -3.00
N ALA A 47 0.84 16.98 -2.17
CA ALA A 47 2.18 16.57 -2.60
C ALA A 47 2.16 15.05 -2.86
N PRO A 48 2.50 14.56 -4.08
CA PRO A 48 2.61 13.14 -4.31
C PRO A 48 3.72 12.61 -3.42
N GLN A 49 3.36 11.86 -2.37
CA GLN A 49 4.33 11.09 -1.61
C GLN A 49 4.92 10.09 -2.60
N ALA A 50 6.22 10.20 -2.89
CA ALA A 50 6.93 9.16 -3.60
C ALA A 50 6.82 7.89 -2.74
N THR A 51 5.94 6.98 -3.12
CA THR A 51 5.77 5.70 -2.42
C THR A 51 7.01 4.87 -2.71
N VAL A 52 7.81 4.60 -1.68
CA VAL A 52 8.95 3.69 -1.81
C VAL A 52 8.40 2.30 -2.09
N ASP A 53 8.81 1.72 -3.22
CA ASP A 53 8.49 0.35 -3.57
C ASP A 53 9.42 -0.61 -2.82
N LEU A 54 9.02 -0.99 -1.61
CA LEU A 54 9.80 -1.86 -0.74
C LEU A 54 10.05 -3.23 -1.38
N GLY A 55 9.08 -3.79 -2.11
CA GLY A 55 9.24 -5.08 -2.77
C GLY A 55 10.28 -5.02 -3.90
N LYS A 56 10.27 -3.94 -4.69
CA LYS A 56 11.28 -3.69 -5.72
C LYS A 56 12.68 -3.50 -5.14
N LEU A 57 12.79 -2.72 -4.06
CA LEU A 57 14.06 -2.48 -3.38
C LEU A 57 14.64 -3.80 -2.88
N GLU A 58 13.85 -4.55 -2.10
CA GLU A 58 14.24 -5.84 -1.53
C GLU A 58 14.66 -6.84 -2.63
N PHE A 59 13.93 -6.86 -3.76
CA PHE A 59 14.26 -7.72 -4.89
C PHE A 59 15.57 -7.29 -5.57
N THR A 60 15.80 -5.99 -5.73
CA THR A 60 17.02 -5.46 -6.34
C THR A 60 18.25 -5.80 -5.51
N ASP A 61 18.15 -5.63 -4.19
CA ASP A 61 19.27 -5.82 -3.26
C ASP A 61 19.63 -7.30 -3.08
N ASN A 62 18.64 -8.19 -3.09
CA ASN A 62 18.84 -9.59 -2.70
C ASN A 62 18.67 -10.59 -3.85
N CYS A 63 17.78 -10.31 -4.80
CA CYS A 63 17.34 -11.31 -5.78
C CYS A 63 17.90 -11.06 -7.20
N ALA A 64 18.07 -9.80 -7.59
CA ALA A 64 18.39 -9.41 -8.97
C ALA A 64 19.77 -9.88 -9.45
N ALA A 65 20.74 -10.08 -8.54
CA ALA A 65 22.07 -10.58 -8.91
C ALA A 65 22.01 -11.97 -9.57
N CYS A 66 21.03 -12.80 -9.21
CA CYS A 66 20.81 -14.12 -9.77
C CYS A 66 19.61 -14.14 -10.73
N HIS A 67 18.48 -13.57 -10.32
CA HIS A 67 17.24 -13.60 -11.10
C HIS A 67 17.14 -12.51 -12.17
N GLY A 68 18.07 -11.55 -12.20
CA GLY A 68 18.00 -10.38 -13.07
C GLY A 68 17.02 -9.33 -12.57
N VAL A 69 17.19 -8.07 -12.97
CA VAL A 69 16.33 -6.95 -12.55
C VAL A 69 14.88 -7.09 -13.02
N ASP A 70 14.66 -7.82 -14.12
CA ASP A 70 13.36 -8.14 -14.70
C ASP A 70 12.84 -9.53 -14.26
N GLY A 71 13.58 -10.22 -13.38
CA GLY A 71 13.19 -11.52 -12.85
C GLY A 71 13.28 -12.68 -13.84
N LYS A 72 13.91 -12.51 -15.01
CA LYS A 72 13.93 -13.53 -16.07
C LYS A 72 14.98 -14.63 -15.88
N GLY A 73 15.76 -14.62 -14.80
CA GLY A 73 16.83 -15.58 -14.54
C GLY A 73 18.13 -15.25 -15.27
N ASN A 74 18.27 -14.02 -15.78
CA ASN A 74 19.41 -13.50 -16.54
C ASN A 74 20.35 -12.63 -15.68
N GLY A 75 20.34 -12.81 -14.35
CA GLY A 75 21.24 -12.08 -13.46
C GLY A 75 22.71 -12.42 -13.73
N PRO A 76 23.65 -11.50 -13.45
CA PRO A 76 25.08 -11.70 -13.72
C PRO A 76 25.68 -12.93 -13.04
N LEU A 77 25.11 -13.37 -11.91
CA LEU A 77 25.55 -14.57 -11.20
C LEU A 77 24.86 -15.86 -11.68
N GLY A 78 23.81 -15.77 -12.52
CA GLY A 78 22.99 -16.92 -12.90
C GLY A 78 23.76 -18.02 -13.64
N GLY A 79 24.80 -17.66 -14.39
CA GLY A 79 25.69 -18.61 -15.08
C GLY A 79 26.73 -19.29 -14.18
N LEU A 80 26.87 -18.85 -12.92
CA LEU A 80 27.81 -19.41 -11.95
C LEU A 80 27.17 -20.44 -11.03
N LEU A 81 25.84 -20.60 -11.10
CA LEU A 81 25.08 -21.51 -10.25
C LEU A 81 25.02 -22.92 -10.86
N GLN A 82 24.88 -23.95 -10.02
CA GLN A 82 24.67 -25.32 -10.50
C GLN A 82 23.38 -25.44 -11.31
N LYS A 83 22.36 -24.70 -10.89
CA LYS A 83 21.09 -24.60 -11.60
C LYS A 83 20.74 -23.14 -11.86
N SER A 84 20.50 -22.80 -13.12
CA SER A 84 20.06 -21.46 -13.50
C SER A 84 18.78 -21.07 -12.75
N PRO A 85 18.69 -19.82 -12.25
CA PRO A 85 17.49 -19.34 -11.60
C PRO A 85 16.29 -19.39 -12.56
N PRO A 86 15.09 -19.77 -12.09
CA PRO A 86 13.90 -19.76 -12.93
C PRO A 86 13.52 -18.33 -13.33
N ASP A 87 12.90 -18.21 -14.50
CA ASP A 87 12.17 -17.02 -14.91
C ASP A 87 10.93 -16.83 -14.01
N LEU A 88 11.03 -15.86 -13.11
CA LEU A 88 10.00 -15.48 -12.13
C LEU A 88 8.82 -14.75 -12.79
N SER A 89 9.06 -14.07 -13.92
CA SER A 89 8.03 -13.36 -14.71
C SER A 89 7.03 -14.29 -15.42
N GLN A 90 7.25 -15.61 -15.34
CA GLN A 90 6.37 -16.61 -15.93
C GLN A 90 5.85 -17.66 -14.94
N LEU A 91 6.02 -17.46 -13.62
CA LEU A 91 5.64 -18.47 -12.62
C LEU A 91 4.16 -18.84 -12.64
N ALA A 92 3.27 -17.85 -12.61
CA ALA A 92 1.83 -18.05 -12.66
C ALA A 92 1.44 -18.78 -13.95
N LYS A 93 1.95 -18.34 -15.11
CA LYS A 93 1.70 -19.00 -16.40
C LYS A 93 2.15 -20.47 -16.39
N LYS A 94 3.33 -20.78 -15.84
CA LYS A 94 3.84 -22.15 -15.70
C LYS A 94 3.07 -23.00 -14.68
N ASN A 95 2.25 -22.37 -13.85
CA ASN A 95 1.48 -23.00 -12.78
C ASN A 95 -0.04 -22.81 -13.01
N GLY A 96 -0.49 -22.89 -14.27
CA GLY A 96 -1.92 -22.88 -14.61
C GLY A 96 -2.61 -21.53 -14.43
N GLY A 97 -1.86 -20.42 -14.49
CA GLY A 97 -2.35 -19.07 -14.23
C GLY A 97 -2.39 -18.67 -12.76
N VAL A 98 -2.04 -19.59 -11.84
CA VAL A 98 -2.08 -19.34 -10.39
C VAL A 98 -0.67 -19.17 -9.85
N LEU A 99 -0.38 -18.02 -9.23
CA LEU A 99 0.88 -17.79 -8.54
C LEU A 99 1.01 -18.70 -7.30
N PRO A 100 2.03 -19.59 -7.21
CA PRO A 100 2.15 -20.51 -6.08
C PRO A 100 2.75 -19.84 -4.84
N VAL A 101 2.03 -18.88 -4.24
CA VAL A 101 2.48 -18.03 -3.11
C VAL A 101 3.05 -18.86 -1.95
N ASN A 102 2.35 -19.91 -1.50
CA ASN A 102 2.81 -20.74 -0.38
C ASN A 102 4.16 -21.42 -0.67
N ARG A 103 4.36 -21.88 -1.91
CA ARG A 103 5.62 -22.49 -2.33
C ARG A 103 6.73 -21.45 -2.38
N MET A 104 6.45 -20.26 -2.93
CA MET A 104 7.43 -19.16 -2.98
C MET A 104 7.87 -18.76 -1.58
N TYR A 105 6.90 -18.55 -0.68
CA TYR A 105 7.16 -18.23 0.72
C TYR A 105 8.06 -19.29 1.36
N ALA A 106 7.71 -20.57 1.25
CA ALA A 106 8.51 -21.65 1.82
C ALA A 106 9.93 -21.74 1.22
N VAL A 107 10.09 -21.45 -0.08
CA VAL A 107 11.41 -21.45 -0.72
C VAL A 107 12.28 -20.30 -0.22
N ILE A 108 11.73 -19.08 -0.12
CA ILE A 108 12.43 -17.87 0.34
C ILE A 108 12.74 -17.95 1.84
N GLU A 109 11.77 -18.40 2.64
CA GLU A 109 11.95 -18.61 4.07
C GLU A 109 12.96 -19.74 4.37
N GLY A 110 13.04 -20.73 3.47
CA GLY A 110 13.91 -21.89 3.59
C GLY A 110 13.26 -23.12 4.23
N THR A 111 11.93 -23.12 4.37
CA THR A 111 11.14 -24.24 4.90
C THR A 111 10.70 -25.23 3.83
N ALA A 112 10.89 -24.90 2.54
CA ALA A 112 10.59 -25.81 1.43
C ALA A 112 11.47 -27.07 1.48
N ALA A 113 10.82 -28.24 1.38
CA ALA A 113 11.50 -29.52 1.30
C ALA A 113 12.51 -29.54 0.14
N ILE A 114 13.76 -29.86 0.48
CA ILE A 114 14.86 -30.03 -0.47
C ILE A 114 15.01 -31.54 -0.71
N PRO A 115 15.24 -32.01 -1.94
CA PRO A 115 15.67 -33.38 -2.17
C PRO A 115 16.86 -33.72 -1.26
N SER A 116 16.90 -34.96 -0.74
CA SER A 116 17.61 -35.38 0.47
C SER A 116 19.13 -35.15 0.57
N HIS A 117 19.77 -34.51 -0.42
CA HIS A 117 21.16 -34.07 -0.34
C HIS A 117 21.50 -33.08 -1.47
N GLY A 118 22.38 -32.13 -1.19
CA GLY A 118 22.88 -31.13 -2.15
C GLY A 118 22.96 -29.73 -1.54
N VAL A 119 23.81 -28.88 -2.11
CA VAL A 119 23.83 -27.45 -1.77
C VAL A 119 22.68 -26.75 -2.50
N ARG A 120 21.98 -25.83 -1.82
CA ARG A 120 21.06 -24.91 -2.49
C ARG A 120 21.85 -23.68 -2.92
N ASP A 121 21.81 -23.39 -4.21
CA ASP A 121 22.39 -22.16 -4.75
C ASP A 121 21.62 -20.91 -4.28
N MET A 122 20.29 -21.02 -4.13
CA MET A 122 19.47 -19.93 -3.61
C MET A 122 19.63 -19.82 -2.08
N PRO A 123 20.02 -18.64 -1.56
CA PRO A 123 20.16 -18.41 -0.12
C PRO A 123 18.87 -18.66 0.67
N VAL A 124 19.03 -18.89 1.97
CA VAL A 124 17.92 -19.05 2.93
C VAL A 124 17.56 -17.66 3.45
N TRP A 125 16.91 -16.85 2.62
CA TRP A 125 16.61 -15.44 2.94
C TRP A 125 15.87 -15.25 4.26
N GLY A 126 14.98 -16.17 4.65
CA GLY A 126 14.33 -16.11 5.96
C GLY A 126 15.32 -16.11 7.13
N ARG A 127 16.43 -16.86 7.05
CA ARG A 127 17.49 -16.86 8.07
C ARG A 127 18.30 -15.56 8.01
N GLU A 128 18.55 -15.07 6.81
CA GLU A 128 19.42 -13.91 6.58
C GLU A 128 18.72 -12.64 7.08
N TYR A 129 17.42 -12.52 6.80
CA TYR A 129 16.56 -11.48 7.36
C TYR A 129 16.46 -11.57 8.88
N ARG A 130 16.38 -12.77 9.47
CA ARG A 130 16.40 -12.90 10.94
C ARG A 130 17.71 -12.41 11.56
N ILE A 131 18.85 -12.62 10.89
CA ILE A 131 20.14 -12.12 11.34
C ILE A 131 20.18 -10.59 11.26
N GLU A 132 19.76 -10.01 10.15
CA GLU A 132 19.67 -8.55 9.96
C GLU A 132 18.72 -7.89 10.96
N GLU A 133 17.50 -8.44 11.12
CA GLU A 133 16.52 -7.92 12.07
C GLU A 133 16.95 -8.13 13.52
N GLY A 134 17.69 -9.20 13.82
CA GLY A 134 18.29 -9.39 15.14
C GLY A 134 19.31 -8.28 15.48
N GLN A 135 20.09 -7.82 14.49
CA GLN A 135 20.99 -6.68 14.66
C GLN A 135 20.22 -5.38 14.85
N ARG A 136 19.21 -5.12 14.02
CA ARG A 136 18.34 -3.94 14.12
C ARG A 136 17.53 -3.90 15.43
N LEU A 137 17.07 -5.06 15.92
CA LEU A 137 16.36 -5.13 17.21
C LEU A 137 17.23 -4.66 18.36
N ARG A 138 18.53 -5.00 18.35
CA ARG A 138 19.48 -4.52 19.36
C ARG A 138 19.63 -3.00 19.32
N GLU A 139 19.64 -2.43 18.13
CA GLU A 139 19.67 -0.97 17.93
C GLU A 139 18.36 -0.31 18.37
N ALA A 140 17.22 -0.94 18.04
CA ALA A 140 15.88 -0.51 18.38
C ALA A 140 15.47 -0.82 19.84
N ARG A 141 16.37 -1.36 20.67
CA ARG A 141 16.12 -1.68 22.10
C ARG A 141 14.88 -2.57 22.35
N GLY A 142 14.56 -3.49 21.45
CA GLY A 142 13.46 -4.44 21.67
C GLY A 142 12.05 -3.94 21.33
N LEU A 143 11.92 -2.87 20.52
CA LEU A 143 10.61 -2.24 20.25
C LEU A 143 9.70 -3.00 19.27
N TYR A 144 10.11 -4.14 18.70
CA TYR A 144 9.29 -4.94 17.78
C TYR A 144 9.70 -6.42 17.76
N GLU A 145 8.84 -7.26 17.19
CA GLU A 145 9.12 -8.69 16.98
C GLU A 145 9.78 -8.95 15.61
N PRO A 146 11.02 -9.48 15.55
CA PRO A 146 11.72 -9.73 14.29
C PRO A 146 10.98 -10.66 13.33
N ALA A 147 10.21 -11.62 13.86
CA ALA A 147 9.51 -12.61 13.04
C ALA A 147 8.47 -11.98 12.11
N GLU A 148 7.74 -10.95 12.59
CA GLU A 148 6.72 -10.27 11.78
C GLU A 148 7.34 -9.41 10.69
N VAL A 149 8.50 -8.79 10.97
CA VAL A 149 9.24 -8.01 9.96
C VAL A 149 9.79 -8.93 8.87
N VAL A 150 10.36 -10.07 9.24
CA VAL A 150 10.83 -11.08 8.28
C VAL A 150 9.68 -11.56 7.40
N ARG A 151 8.52 -11.87 8.00
CA ARG A 151 7.33 -12.26 7.26
C ARG A 151 6.88 -11.15 6.30
N ALA A 152 6.83 -9.91 6.74
CA ALA A 152 6.46 -8.77 5.91
C ALA A 152 7.41 -8.60 4.72
N ARG A 153 8.73 -8.68 4.92
CA ARG A 153 9.74 -8.61 3.85
C ARG A 153 9.55 -9.72 2.79
N ILE A 154 9.27 -10.95 3.22
CA ILE A 154 9.00 -12.04 2.28
C ILE A 154 7.71 -11.78 1.49
N LEU A 155 6.66 -11.29 2.14
CA LEU A 155 5.38 -11.01 1.47
C LEU A 155 5.48 -9.85 0.48
N THR A 156 6.23 -8.78 0.80
CA THR A 156 6.46 -7.67 -0.14
C THR A 156 7.28 -8.11 -1.36
N LEU A 157 8.24 -9.03 -1.18
CA LEU A 157 8.93 -9.67 -2.31
C LEU A 157 7.98 -10.47 -3.20
N ILE A 158 7.13 -11.30 -2.60
CA ILE A 158 6.17 -12.12 -3.37
C ILE A 158 5.19 -11.22 -4.13
N GLU A 159 4.75 -10.13 -3.51
CA GLU A 159 3.92 -9.10 -4.15
C GLU A 159 4.64 -8.48 -5.36
N TYR A 160 5.90 -8.09 -5.21
CA TYR A 160 6.68 -7.53 -6.33
C TYR A 160 6.88 -8.55 -7.45
N ILE A 161 7.17 -9.81 -7.12
CA ILE A 161 7.27 -10.90 -8.11
C ILE A 161 5.93 -11.11 -8.82
N SER A 162 4.79 -10.91 -8.15
CA SER A 162 3.48 -10.92 -8.80
C SER A 162 3.36 -9.80 -9.84
N ARG A 163 3.83 -8.58 -9.52
CA ARG A 163 3.82 -7.43 -10.45
C ARG A 163 4.76 -7.60 -11.64
N LEU A 164 5.84 -8.37 -11.52
CA LEU A 164 6.70 -8.71 -12.66
C LEU A 164 6.01 -9.56 -13.74
N GLN A 165 4.86 -10.15 -13.43
CA GLN A 165 4.13 -11.07 -14.30
C GLN A 165 2.93 -10.41 -14.99
N THR A 166 2.57 -9.19 -14.57
CA THR A 166 1.52 -8.39 -15.18
C THR A 166 2.10 -7.51 -16.30
N PRO A 167 1.46 -7.44 -17.48
CA PRO A 167 1.90 -6.61 -18.60
C PRO A 167 2.07 -5.12 -18.27
#